data_AF-A0A4R3LJ14-F1
#
_entry.id   AF-A0A4R3LJ14-F1
#
_cell.length_a   1.000
_cell.length_b   1.000
_cell.length_c   1.000
_cell.angle_alpha   90.00
_cell.angle_beta   90.00
_cell.angle_gamma   90.00
#
_symmetry.space_group_name_H-M   'P 1'
#
loop_
_entity.id
_entity.type
_entity.pdbx_description
1 polymer ?
#
loop_
_entity_poly.entity_id
_entity_poly.type
_entity_poly.pdbx_seq_one_letter_code
_entity_poly.pdbx_strand_id
1 'polypeptide(L)' 'MEEDMLDYAFDVRPSSRLSCQIKLSDGLDGLVLHMPARQG' A
#
# COMPACT_ATOMS: atom_id res chain seq x y z
N MET A 1 -12.15 6.30 2.31
CA MET A 1 -11.12 7.20 1.72
C MET A 1 -9.96 6.41 1.14
N GLU A 2 -9.28 5.56 1.93
CA GLU A 2 -8.23 4.68 1.37
C GLU A 2 -8.82 3.62 0.43
N GLU A 3 -9.89 2.93 0.85
CA GLU A 3 -10.58 1.92 0.04
C GLU A 3 -11.06 2.51 -1.30
N ASP A 4 -11.72 3.67 -1.27
CA ASP A 4 -12.17 4.37 -2.49
C ASP A 4 -11.03 4.70 -3.47
N MET A 5 -9.81 4.95 -2.95
CA MET A 5 -8.64 5.24 -3.77
C MET A 5 -7.98 3.96 -4.29
N LEU A 6 -8.05 2.87 -3.51
CA LEU A 6 -7.59 1.55 -3.94
C LEU A 6 -8.44 1.00 -5.07
N ASP A 7 -9.72 1.39 -5.20
CA ASP A 7 -10.57 1.02 -6.35
C ASP A 7 -9.98 1.44 -7.71
N TYR A 8 -9.11 2.46 -7.73
CA TYR A 8 -8.42 2.93 -8.93
C TYR A 8 -7.03 2.30 -9.13
N ALA A 9 -6.53 1.52 -8.17
CA ALA A 9 -5.22 0.89 -8.24
C ALA A 9 -5.23 -0.42 -9.03
N PHE A 10 -4.08 -0.78 -9.61
CA PHE A 10 -3.91 -2.03 -10.35
C PHE A 10 -3.56 -3.19 -9.40
N ASP A 11 -4.13 -4.38 -9.65
CA ASP A 11 -3.81 -5.63 -8.93
C ASP A 11 -3.93 -5.51 -7.40
N VAL A 12 -5.05 -4.96 -6.91
CA VAL A 12 -5.33 -4.82 -5.48
C VAL A 12 -5.51 -6.19 -4.83
N ARG A 13 -4.82 -6.39 -3.71
CA ARG A 13 -4.83 -7.61 -2.90
C ARG A 13 -5.31 -7.28 -1.48
N PRO A 14 -5.71 -8.27 -0.67
CA PRO A 14 -6.11 -8.03 0.72
C PRO A 14 -5.05 -7.33 1.58
N SER A 15 -3.77 -7.43 1.22
CA SER A 15 -2.66 -6.75 1.89
C SER A 15 -2.24 -5.42 1.26
N SER A 16 -2.89 -4.98 0.17
CA SER A 16 -2.59 -3.72 -0.51
C SER A 16 -2.97 -2.53 0.36
N ARG A 17 -2.11 -1.51 0.39
CA ARG A 17 -2.29 -0.25 1.13
C ARG A 17 -1.71 0.91 0.33
N LEU A 18 -2.22 2.10 0.56
CA LEU A 18 -1.61 3.33 0.04
C LEU A 18 -0.38 3.69 0.89
N SER A 19 0.80 3.73 0.28
CA SER A 19 2.06 3.95 1.01
C SER A 19 2.09 5.26 1.79
N CYS A 20 1.44 6.32 1.27
CA CYS A 20 1.34 7.61 1.94
C CYS A 20 0.50 7.58 3.24
N GLN A 21 -0.33 6.54 3.43
CA GLN A 21 -1.12 6.34 4.65
C GLN A 21 -0.39 5.46 5.69
N ILE A 22 0.76 4.86 5.33
CA ILE A 22 1.58 4.07 6.25
C ILE A 22 2.52 5.02 7.01
N LYS A 23 2.27 5.20 8.30
CA LYS A 23 3.18 5.94 9.19
C LYS A 23 4.29 5.02 9.67
N LEU A 24 5.53 5.38 9.37
CA LEU A 24 6.69 4.65 9.88
C LEU A 24 6.80 4.80 11.40
N SER A 25 7.14 3.70 12.06
CA SER A 25 7.42 3.61 13.49
C SER A 25 8.45 2.51 13.73
N ASP A 26 9.05 2.49 14.92
CA ASP A 26 10.06 1.47 15.28
C ASP A 26 9.52 0.04 15.18
N GLY A 27 8.20 -0.15 15.36
CA GLY A 27 7.54 -1.46 15.18
C GLY A 27 7.48 -1.96 13.74
N LEU A 28 7.92 -1.14 12.77
CA LEU A 28 8.02 -1.47 11.35
C LEU A 28 9.47 -1.61 10.88
N ASP A 29 10.45 -1.69 11.79
CA ASP A 29 11.83 -1.98 11.40
C ASP A 29 11.91 -3.35 10.70
N GLY A 30 12.54 -3.36 9.51
CA GLY A 30 12.57 -4.53 8.63
C GLY A 30 11.31 -4.78 7.79
N LEU A 31 10.36 -3.83 7.72
CA LEU A 31 9.18 -3.94 6.85
C LEU A 31 9.58 -4.16 5.38
N VAL A 32 9.04 -5.21 4.77
CA VAL A 32 9.17 -5.51 3.34
C VAL A 32 7.86 -5.20 2.62
N LEU A 33 7.94 -4.48 1.52
CA LEU A 33 6.81 -4.15 0.66
C LEU A 33 7.02 -4.72 -0.74
N HIS A 34 5.93 -5.08 -1.40
CA HIS A 34 5.95 -5.49 -2.81
C HIS A 34 5.21 -4.45 -3.64
N MET A 35 5.89 -3.91 -4.65
CA MET A 35 5.27 -2.96 -5.57
C MET A 35 4.49 -3.68 -6.67
N PRO A 36 3.31 -3.18 -7.07
CA PRO A 36 2.61 -3.68 -8.24
C PRO A 36 3.39 -3.37 -9.51
N ALA A 37 3.11 -4.10 -10.59
CA ALA A 37 3.81 -3.97 -11.87
C ALA A 37 3.55 -2.62 -12.60
N ARG A 38 2.48 -1.91 -12.23
CA ARG A 38 2.12 -0.59 -12.77
C ARG A 38 1.52 0.28 -11.67
N GLN A 39 1.80 1.58 -11.75
CA GLN A 39 1.18 2.64 -10.94
C GLN A 39 0.34 3.55 -11.85
N GLY A 40 -0.68 4.17 -11.28
CA GLY A 40 -1.58 5.13 -11.94
C GLY A 40 -1.05 6.56 -11.86
#